data_AF-A0A965Z5A1-F1
#
_entry.id   AF-A0A965Z5A1-F1
#
_cell.length_a   1.000
_cell.length_b   1.000
_cell.length_c   1.000
_cell.angle_alpha   90.00
_cell.angle_beta   90.00
_cell.angle_gamma   90.00
#
_symmetry.space_group_name_H-M   'P 1'
#
loop_
_entity.id
_entity.type
_entity.pdbx_description
1 polymer ?
#
loop_
_entity_poly.entity_id
_entity_poly.type
_entity_poly.pdbx_seq_one_letter_code
_entity_poly.pdbx_strand_id
1 'polypeptide(L)'
;MGVTLHYRGTLDDPRRLPALCDELADVAQAMGWSSVRIDDDYDVPLDARLNPGSGGARIDGNVGLKGIVLTPDDGSESLWFCFDRDGQLRSLLGQVLILDGTFKPEESWAFTKTQFSSPERHVWIVGLLRYVQKHYVSNLEVHDDGGYWDTGDLAELRRRMDLINEKIADMTTALSSPRFAALAGKSTEEIVAAIEKLAQELHRPPADENPPENSNRTL
;
A
#
# COMPACT_ATOMS: atom_id res chain seq x y z
N MET A 1 -7.45 8.13 -1.18
CA MET A 1 -6.99 6.74 -1.05
C MET A 1 -6.18 6.41 -2.29
N GLY A 2 -5.09 5.65 -2.13
CA GLY A 2 -4.22 5.25 -3.24
C GLY A 2 -4.61 3.92 -3.86
N VAL A 3 -3.82 3.43 -4.81
CA VAL A 3 -3.94 2.06 -5.33
C VAL A 3 -3.16 1.12 -4.42
N THR A 4 -3.90 0.25 -3.73
CA THR A 4 -3.37 -0.70 -2.73
C THR A 4 -3.90 -2.10 -3.01
N LEU A 5 -3.02 -3.08 -2.85
CA LEU A 5 -3.40 -4.49 -2.78
C LEU A 5 -3.46 -4.89 -1.32
N HIS A 6 -4.63 -5.28 -0.84
CA HIS A 6 -4.84 -5.89 0.46
C HIS A 6 -5.04 -7.38 0.28
N TYR A 7 -4.36 -8.20 1.06
CA TYR A 7 -4.49 -9.65 0.96
C TYR A 7 -4.37 -10.36 2.32
N ARG A 8 -5.07 -11.47 2.44
CA ARG A 8 -5.05 -12.36 3.61
C ARG A 8 -5.34 -13.80 3.20
N GLY A 9 -4.95 -14.75 4.04
CA GLY A 9 -5.22 -16.16 3.82
C GLY A 9 -4.43 -17.02 4.78
N THR A 10 -4.49 -18.33 4.59
CA THR A 10 -3.80 -19.33 5.42
C THR A 10 -3.05 -20.30 4.53
N LEU A 11 -1.81 -20.65 4.90
CA LEU A 11 -1.08 -21.72 4.22
C LEU A 11 -1.91 -23.00 4.22
N ASP A 12 -2.01 -23.64 3.05
CA ASP A 12 -2.65 -24.94 2.91
C ASP A 12 -1.88 -26.02 3.68
N ASP A 13 -0.55 -25.89 3.73
CA ASP A 13 0.35 -26.76 4.48
C ASP A 13 1.55 -25.94 5.02
N PRO A 14 1.63 -25.67 6.34
CA PRO A 14 2.73 -24.91 6.94
C PRO A 14 4.12 -25.49 6.66
N ARG A 15 4.23 -26.80 6.38
CA ARG A 15 5.53 -27.44 6.04
C ARG A 15 6.08 -27.00 4.69
N ARG A 16 5.25 -26.37 3.85
CA ARG A 16 5.63 -25.84 2.53
C ARG A 16 6.15 -24.41 2.58
N LEU A 17 6.15 -23.75 3.74
CA LEU A 17 6.66 -22.40 3.89
C LEU A 17 8.12 -22.24 3.40
N PRO A 18 9.08 -23.15 3.70
CA PRO A 18 10.43 -23.03 3.17
C PRO A 18 10.47 -23.01 1.64
N ALA A 19 9.71 -23.90 0.98
CA ALA A 19 9.63 -23.96 -0.48
C ALA A 19 9.01 -22.69 -1.08
N LEU A 20 7.95 -22.15 -0.45
CA LEU A 20 7.39 -20.86 -0.83
C LEU A 20 8.45 -19.74 -0.76
N CYS A 21 9.20 -19.67 0.34
CA CYS A 21 10.25 -18.67 0.51
C CYS A 21 11.39 -18.82 -0.51
N ASP A 22 11.78 -20.06 -0.84
CA ASP A 22 12.78 -20.34 -1.88
C ASP A 22 12.29 -19.85 -3.25
N GLU A 23 11.09 -20.24 -3.66
CA GLU A 23 10.51 -19.83 -4.95
C GLU A 23 10.30 -18.32 -5.06
N LEU A 24 9.80 -17.67 -4.00
CA LEU A 24 9.61 -16.22 -3.99
C LEU A 24 10.94 -15.46 -3.98
N ALA A 25 11.99 -16.01 -3.37
CA ALA A 25 13.34 -15.44 -3.45
C ALA A 25 13.89 -15.53 -4.88
N ASP A 26 13.69 -16.66 -5.56
CA ASP A 26 14.09 -16.83 -6.97
C ASP A 26 13.35 -15.85 -7.88
N VAL A 27 12.04 -15.67 -7.67
CA VAL A 27 11.24 -14.66 -8.40
C VAL A 27 11.79 -13.26 -8.14
N ALA A 28 12.04 -12.91 -6.88
CA ALA A 28 12.60 -11.60 -6.55
C ALA A 28 13.95 -11.37 -7.23
N GLN A 29 14.86 -12.35 -7.19
CA GLN A 29 16.14 -12.27 -7.87
C GLN A 29 15.99 -12.09 -9.38
N ALA A 30 15.12 -12.86 -10.03
CA ALA A 30 14.88 -12.77 -11.47
C ALA A 30 14.30 -11.41 -11.88
N MET A 31 13.54 -10.77 -11.00
CA MET A 31 12.92 -9.47 -11.23
C MET A 31 13.78 -8.28 -10.76
N GLY A 32 14.97 -8.54 -10.20
CA GLY A 32 15.86 -7.51 -9.64
C GLY A 32 15.36 -6.91 -8.32
N TRP A 33 14.43 -7.59 -7.63
CA TRP A 33 13.88 -7.15 -6.35
C TRP A 33 14.78 -7.60 -5.20
N SER A 34 14.75 -6.84 -4.11
CA SER A 34 15.38 -7.29 -2.87
C SER A 34 14.43 -8.22 -2.11
N SER A 35 14.99 -9.17 -1.35
CA SER A 35 14.22 -10.08 -0.52
C SER A 35 14.87 -10.28 0.84
N VAL A 36 14.07 -10.34 1.89
CA VAL A 36 14.51 -10.60 3.27
C VAL A 36 13.70 -11.75 3.83
N ARG A 37 14.39 -12.78 4.37
CA ARG A 37 13.72 -13.85 5.12
C ARG A 37 13.50 -13.43 6.56
N ILE A 38 12.31 -13.74 7.06
CA ILE A 38 11.96 -13.63 8.47
C ILE A 38 11.91 -15.05 9.02
N ASP A 39 12.60 -15.30 10.13
CA ASP A 39 12.69 -16.63 10.76
C ASP A 39 12.65 -16.49 12.28
N ASP A 40 11.59 -15.87 12.81
CA ASP A 40 11.38 -15.75 14.25
C ASP A 40 11.11 -17.10 14.90
N ASP A 41 11.43 -17.23 16.18
CA ASP A 41 11.19 -18.47 16.90
C ASP A 41 9.72 -18.56 17.35
N TYR A 42 8.99 -19.54 16.82
CA TYR A 42 7.62 -19.82 17.22
C TYR A 42 7.52 -20.28 18.68
N ASP A 43 8.57 -20.91 19.22
CA ASP A 43 8.57 -21.53 20.55
C ASP A 43 8.98 -20.55 21.68
N VAL A 44 9.32 -19.32 21.32
CA VAL A 44 9.62 -18.24 22.27
C VAL A 44 8.39 -17.35 22.46
N PRO A 45 8.13 -16.80 23.66
CA PRO A 45 7.02 -15.88 23.88
C PRO A 45 7.02 -14.71 22.88
N LEU A 46 5.84 -14.33 22.42
CA LEU A 46 5.66 -13.16 21.56
C LEU A 46 5.69 -11.91 22.42
N ASP A 47 6.76 -11.13 22.31
CA ASP A 47 6.99 -9.93 23.12
C ASP A 47 7.27 -8.68 22.27
N ALA A 48 7.04 -8.76 20.96
CA ALA A 48 7.28 -7.67 20.04
C ALA A 48 6.50 -6.39 20.41
N ARG A 49 7.18 -5.25 20.33
CA ARG A 49 6.61 -3.91 20.59
C ARG A 49 7.08 -2.89 19.57
N LEU A 50 6.19 -1.95 19.25
CA LEU A 50 6.52 -0.76 18.49
C LEU A 50 7.12 0.30 19.41
N ASN A 51 8.41 0.59 19.24
CA ASN A 51 9.13 1.59 20.01
C ASN A 51 9.53 2.80 19.14
N PRO A 52 9.55 4.02 19.67
CA PRO A 52 10.13 5.17 18.97
C PRO A 52 11.64 4.96 18.78
N GLY A 53 12.14 5.21 17.57
CA GLY A 53 13.58 5.19 17.25
C GLY A 53 14.04 6.51 16.63
N SER A 54 15.34 6.75 16.62
CA SER A 54 15.97 7.98 16.08
C SER A 54 15.76 8.18 14.57
N GLY A 55 15.33 7.14 13.85
CA GLY A 55 15.01 7.17 12.40
C GLY A 55 13.57 6.75 12.06
N GLY A 56 12.68 6.72 13.05
CA GLY A 56 11.30 6.21 12.89
C GLY A 56 10.97 5.12 13.91
N ALA A 57 9.74 4.63 13.89
CA ALA A 57 9.31 3.55 14.76
C ALA A 57 10.05 2.24 14.42
N ARG A 58 10.46 1.50 15.45
CA ARG A 58 11.15 0.20 15.33
C ARG A 58 10.33 -0.87 16.04
N ILE A 59 10.37 -2.09 15.50
CA ILE A 59 9.81 -3.27 16.16
C ILE A 59 10.96 -3.97 16.88
N ASP A 60 10.82 -4.13 18.19
CA ASP A 60 11.77 -4.86 19.06
C ASP A 60 11.07 -6.06 19.66
N GLY A 61 11.77 -7.20 19.75
CA GLY A 61 11.24 -8.45 20.32
C GLY A 61 10.86 -9.49 19.26
N ASN A 62 10.33 -10.62 19.72
CA ASN A 62 9.90 -11.74 18.89
C ASN A 62 8.47 -11.50 18.39
N VAL A 63 8.31 -11.37 17.07
CA VAL A 63 7.00 -11.15 16.42
C VAL A 63 6.31 -12.49 16.19
N GLY A 64 7.08 -13.57 16.07
CA GLY A 64 6.59 -14.93 15.88
C GLY A 64 6.11 -15.18 14.46
N LEU A 65 6.79 -14.57 13.47
CA LEU A 65 6.50 -14.76 12.06
C LEU A 65 7.66 -15.44 11.35
N LYS A 66 7.35 -16.35 10.43
CA LYS A 66 8.31 -16.87 9.45
C LYS A 66 7.85 -16.58 8.04
N GLY A 67 8.78 -16.35 7.12
CA GLY A 67 8.43 -16.13 5.73
C GLY A 67 9.44 -15.27 4.98
N ILE A 68 8.93 -14.51 4.01
CA ILE A 68 9.76 -13.67 3.15
C ILE A 68 9.08 -12.35 2.84
N VAL A 69 9.88 -11.30 2.80
CA VAL A 69 9.49 -9.94 2.42
C VAL A 69 10.18 -9.62 1.10
N LEU A 70 9.42 -9.23 0.09
CA LEU A 70 9.95 -8.83 -1.22
C LEU A 70 9.77 -7.33 -1.39
N THR A 71 10.80 -6.62 -1.87
CA THR A 71 10.70 -5.18 -2.12
C THR A 71 11.09 -4.90 -3.57
N PRO A 72 10.11 -4.51 -4.41
CA PRO A 72 10.38 -4.07 -5.77
C PRO A 72 11.34 -2.88 -5.81
N ASP A 73 12.10 -2.76 -6.89
CA ASP A 73 13.15 -1.76 -7.09
C ASP A 73 12.63 -0.39 -7.58
N ASP A 74 11.31 -0.23 -7.73
CA ASP A 74 10.69 0.97 -8.29
C ASP A 74 9.98 1.86 -7.27
N GLY A 75 10.27 1.68 -5.99
CA GLY A 75 9.68 2.48 -4.90
C GLY A 75 8.30 2.00 -4.44
N SER A 76 7.82 0.84 -4.92
CA SER A 76 6.71 0.12 -4.29
C SER A 76 6.98 -0.18 -2.81
N GLU A 77 5.91 -0.22 -2.01
CA GLU A 77 6.00 -0.82 -0.68
C GLU A 77 6.35 -2.31 -0.77
N SER A 78 6.84 -2.88 0.32
CA SER A 78 7.18 -4.31 0.36
C SER A 78 5.93 -5.20 0.32
N LEU A 79 6.11 -6.38 -0.25
CA LEU A 79 5.20 -7.52 -0.25
C LEU A 79 5.54 -8.42 0.95
N TRP A 80 4.54 -8.74 1.76
CA TRP A 80 4.69 -9.48 3.00
C TRP A 80 4.12 -10.88 2.82
N PHE A 81 4.99 -11.89 2.71
CA PHE A 81 4.63 -13.30 2.72
C PHE A 81 5.12 -13.94 4.02
N CYS A 82 4.68 -13.39 5.14
CA CYS A 82 5.02 -13.83 6.48
C CYS A 82 3.82 -14.51 7.12
N PHE A 83 4.06 -15.59 7.86
CA PHE A 83 3.02 -16.42 8.43
C PHE A 83 3.27 -16.63 9.92
N ASP A 84 2.20 -16.68 10.71
CA ASP A 84 2.29 -17.08 12.12
C ASP A 84 2.37 -18.61 12.27
N ARG A 85 2.47 -19.10 13.51
CA ARG A 85 2.54 -20.53 13.81
C ARG A 85 1.35 -21.32 13.23
N ASP A 86 0.17 -20.70 13.15
CA ASP A 86 -1.05 -21.33 12.63
C ASP A 86 -1.15 -21.22 11.10
N GLY A 87 -0.12 -20.66 10.46
CA GLY A 87 -0.04 -20.50 9.02
C GLY A 87 -0.86 -19.33 8.48
N GLN A 88 -1.36 -18.43 9.34
CA GLN A 88 -2.10 -17.25 8.88
C GLN A 88 -1.14 -16.21 8.32
N LEU A 89 -1.49 -15.63 7.18
CA LEU A 89 -0.71 -14.57 6.56
C LEU A 89 -0.81 -13.28 7.37
N ARG A 90 0.35 -12.70 7.70
CA ARG A 90 0.50 -11.49 8.51
C ARG A 90 1.53 -10.55 7.90
N SER A 91 1.40 -9.26 8.19
CA SER A 91 2.50 -8.30 8.10
C SER A 91 3.14 -8.11 9.48
N LEU A 92 4.40 -7.67 9.53
CA LEU A 92 5.07 -7.37 10.82
C LEU A 92 4.25 -6.38 11.65
N LEU A 93 3.81 -5.28 11.03
CA LEU A 93 3.01 -4.26 11.71
C LEU A 93 1.66 -4.82 12.16
N GLY A 94 0.97 -5.58 11.29
CA GLY A 94 -0.30 -6.20 11.63
C GLY A 94 -0.19 -7.13 12.83
N GLN A 95 0.89 -7.91 12.93
CA GLN A 95 1.13 -8.81 14.06
C GLN A 95 1.42 -8.05 15.35
N VAL A 96 2.23 -6.99 15.30
CA VAL A 96 2.50 -6.16 16.50
C VAL A 96 1.23 -5.50 17.02
N LEU A 97 0.36 -5.01 16.14
CA LEU A 97 -0.94 -4.42 16.52
C LEU A 97 -1.94 -5.46 17.06
N ILE A 98 -1.79 -6.75 16.70
CA ILE A 98 -2.54 -7.82 17.36
C ILE A 98 -2.01 -8.04 18.77
N LEU A 99 -0.69 -8.09 18.94
CA LEU A 99 -0.05 -8.36 20.23
C LEU A 99 -0.31 -7.26 21.28
N ASP A 100 -0.45 -6.00 20.86
CA ASP A 100 -0.78 -4.89 21.76
C ASP A 100 -2.29 -4.72 22.01
N GLY A 101 -3.14 -5.52 21.34
CA GLY A 101 -4.60 -5.50 21.47
C GLY A 101 -5.32 -4.43 20.66
N THR A 102 -4.60 -3.70 19.78
CA THR A 102 -5.22 -2.70 18.88
C THR A 102 -6.08 -3.35 17.81
N PHE A 103 -5.62 -4.47 17.24
CA PHE A 103 -6.33 -5.23 16.22
C PHE A 103 -6.74 -6.61 16.72
N LYS A 104 -7.90 -7.07 16.25
CA LYS A 104 -8.23 -8.49 16.31
C LYS A 104 -7.56 -9.24 15.16
N PRO A 105 -7.20 -10.53 15.33
CA PRO A 105 -6.57 -11.32 14.28
C PRO A 105 -7.31 -11.31 12.94
N GLU A 106 -8.64 -11.31 12.95
CA GLU A 106 -9.51 -11.30 11.76
C GLU A 106 -9.50 -9.97 10.98
N GLU A 107 -9.08 -8.88 11.61
CA GLU A 107 -9.00 -7.54 11.03
C GLU A 107 -7.65 -7.29 10.33
N SER A 108 -6.68 -8.20 10.51
CA SER A 108 -5.32 -8.02 10.01
C SER A 108 -5.22 -8.45 8.54
N TRP A 109 -4.99 -7.46 7.68
CA TRP A 109 -4.67 -7.64 6.27
C TRP A 109 -3.20 -7.25 6.03
N ALA A 110 -2.47 -8.09 5.30
CA ALA A 110 -1.25 -7.61 4.66
C ALA A 110 -1.65 -6.66 3.53
N PHE A 111 -0.84 -5.64 3.29
CA PHE A 111 -1.10 -4.71 2.19
C PHE A 111 0.20 -4.20 1.58
N THR A 112 0.10 -3.83 0.30
CA THR A 112 1.18 -3.24 -0.46
C THR A 112 0.62 -2.14 -1.34
N LYS A 113 1.02 -0.90 -1.11
CA LYS A 113 0.69 0.19 -2.02
C LYS A 113 1.53 0.11 -3.28
N THR A 114 0.84 0.21 -4.41
CA THR A 114 1.44 0.15 -5.75
C THR A 114 1.25 1.47 -6.50
N GLN A 115 0.58 2.46 -5.89
CA GLN A 115 0.30 3.77 -6.48
C GLN A 115 1.52 4.52 -7.05
N PHE A 116 2.71 4.26 -6.50
CA PHE A 116 3.96 4.91 -6.90
C PHE A 116 4.79 4.09 -7.89
N SER A 117 4.33 2.89 -8.25
CA SER A 117 4.97 2.03 -9.24
C SER A 117 4.28 2.14 -10.61
N SER A 118 4.82 1.46 -11.61
CA SER A 118 4.14 1.37 -12.90
C SER A 118 2.88 0.47 -12.82
N PRO A 119 1.85 0.71 -13.67
CA PRO A 119 0.72 -0.21 -13.80
C PRO A 119 1.17 -1.64 -14.13
N GLU A 120 2.22 -1.80 -14.92
CA GLU A 120 2.82 -3.10 -15.22
C GLU A 120 3.33 -3.80 -13.96
N ARG A 121 3.98 -3.07 -13.04
CA ARG A 121 4.44 -3.64 -11.77
C ARG A 121 3.28 -4.17 -10.95
N HIS A 122 2.19 -3.40 -10.87
CA HIS A 122 0.98 -3.84 -10.20
C HIS A 122 0.45 -5.15 -10.80
N VAL A 123 0.40 -5.26 -12.14
CA VAL A 123 0.01 -6.51 -12.83
C VAL A 123 0.93 -7.68 -12.46
N TRP A 124 2.25 -7.46 -12.41
CA TRP A 124 3.20 -8.49 -11.98
C TRP A 124 2.95 -8.95 -10.55
N ILE A 125 2.69 -8.02 -9.63
CA ILE A 125 2.36 -8.33 -8.24
C ILE A 125 1.06 -9.12 -8.15
N VAL A 126 0.03 -8.74 -8.90
CA VAL A 126 -1.22 -9.52 -9.00
C VAL A 126 -0.95 -10.94 -9.51
N GLY A 127 -0.10 -11.09 -10.53
CA GLY A 127 0.33 -12.40 -11.03
C GLY A 127 1.01 -13.25 -9.95
N LEU A 128 1.89 -12.64 -9.15
CA LEU A 128 2.55 -13.30 -8.03
C LEU A 128 1.55 -13.73 -6.95
N LEU A 129 0.60 -12.87 -6.58
CA LEU A 129 -0.46 -13.22 -5.62
C LEU A 129 -1.34 -14.36 -6.13
N ARG A 130 -1.68 -14.38 -7.44
CA ARG A 130 -2.40 -15.51 -8.05
C ARG A 130 -1.60 -16.81 -8.02
N TYR A 131 -0.29 -16.74 -8.22
CA TYR A 131 0.58 -17.90 -8.09
C TYR A 131 0.55 -18.44 -6.65
N VAL A 132 0.72 -17.56 -5.65
CA VAL A 132 0.64 -17.94 -4.24
C VAL A 132 -0.73 -18.52 -3.89
N GLN A 133 -1.82 -17.90 -4.36
CA GLN A 133 -3.17 -18.41 -4.18
C GLN A 133 -3.32 -19.83 -4.71
N LYS A 134 -2.85 -20.09 -5.94
CA LYS A 134 -3.00 -21.39 -6.59
C LYS A 134 -2.16 -22.49 -5.94
N HIS A 135 -0.99 -22.16 -5.41
CA HIS A 135 0.01 -23.15 -5.05
C HIS A 135 0.25 -23.32 -3.55
N TYR A 136 -0.12 -22.34 -2.72
CA TYR A 136 0.24 -22.31 -1.29
C TYR A 136 -0.87 -21.84 -0.35
N VAL A 137 -1.77 -20.97 -0.82
CA VAL A 137 -2.79 -20.31 0.00
C VAL A 137 -4.11 -20.35 -0.77
N SER A 138 -4.73 -21.53 -0.86
CA SER A 138 -5.94 -21.72 -1.69
C SER A 138 -7.12 -20.83 -1.30
N ASN A 139 -7.16 -20.37 -0.04
CA ASN A 139 -8.13 -19.41 0.49
C ASN A 139 -7.65 -17.95 0.44
N LEU A 140 -6.63 -17.60 -0.36
CA LEU A 140 -6.15 -16.23 -0.44
C LEU A 140 -7.27 -15.30 -0.91
N GLU A 141 -7.64 -14.35 -0.07
CA GLU A 141 -8.53 -13.25 -0.38
C GLU A 141 -7.70 -12.03 -0.76
N VAL A 142 -8.10 -11.32 -1.82
CA VAL A 142 -7.43 -10.10 -2.28
C VAL A 142 -8.48 -9.03 -2.53
N HIS A 143 -8.25 -7.84 -1.97
CA HIS A 143 -8.96 -6.61 -2.31
C HIS A 143 -7.98 -5.67 -3.01
N ASP A 144 -8.30 -5.34 -4.24
CA ASP A 144 -7.48 -4.48 -5.09
C ASP A 144 -8.22 -3.17 -5.37
N ASP A 145 -7.75 -2.06 -4.80
CA ASP A 145 -8.31 -0.73 -5.05
C ASP A 145 -8.18 -0.31 -6.54
N GLY A 146 -7.22 -0.90 -7.25
CA GLY A 146 -7.02 -0.74 -8.69
C GLY A 146 -8.06 -1.48 -9.53
N GLY A 147 -8.71 -2.51 -8.97
CA GLY A 147 -9.72 -3.35 -9.63
C GLY A 147 -9.17 -4.30 -10.69
N TYR A 148 -7.86 -4.36 -10.90
CA TYR A 148 -7.22 -5.24 -11.88
C TYR A 148 -7.33 -6.71 -11.47
N TRP A 149 -7.28 -7.02 -10.17
CA TRP A 149 -7.49 -8.36 -9.65
C TRP A 149 -8.79 -9.01 -10.16
N ASP A 150 -9.90 -8.27 -10.24
CA ASP A 150 -11.17 -8.85 -10.69
C ASP A 150 -11.37 -8.74 -12.21
N THR A 151 -10.88 -7.66 -12.82
CA THR A 151 -11.23 -7.30 -14.20
C THR A 151 -10.17 -7.67 -15.23
N GLY A 152 -8.88 -7.68 -14.83
CA GLY A 152 -7.76 -7.73 -15.77
C GLY A 152 -7.63 -6.50 -16.67
N ASP A 153 -8.32 -5.39 -16.36
CA ASP A 153 -8.32 -4.18 -17.21
C ASP A 153 -7.13 -3.27 -16.87
N LEU A 154 -6.05 -3.40 -17.64
CA LEU A 154 -4.85 -2.59 -17.50
C LEU A 154 -5.11 -1.10 -17.84
N ALA A 155 -6.05 -0.81 -18.75
CA ALA A 155 -6.33 0.57 -19.16
C ALA A 155 -7.03 1.32 -18.03
N GLU A 156 -8.00 0.67 -17.37
CA GLU A 156 -8.68 1.23 -16.21
C GLU A 156 -7.73 1.39 -15.01
N LEU A 157 -6.88 0.39 -14.74
CA LEU A 157 -5.84 0.49 -13.70
C LEU A 157 -4.94 1.72 -13.93
N ARG A 158 -4.43 1.88 -15.17
CA ARG A 158 -3.60 3.02 -15.56
C ARG A 158 -4.32 4.34 -15.34
N ARG A 159 -5.57 4.44 -15.81
CA ARG A 159 -6.40 5.65 -15.64
C ARG A 159 -6.56 6.03 -14.17
N ARG A 160 -6.78 5.05 -13.28
CA ARG A 160 -6.91 5.30 -11.83
C ARG A 160 -5.61 5.78 -11.20
N MET A 161 -4.50 5.14 -11.53
CA MET A 161 -3.17 5.53 -11.03
C MET A 161 -2.80 6.94 -11.49
N ASP A 162 -3.01 7.25 -12.78
CA ASP A 162 -2.72 8.57 -13.36
C ASP A 162 -3.56 9.66 -12.68
N LEU A 163 -4.86 9.42 -12.47
CA LEU A 163 -5.75 10.36 -11.78
C LEU A 163 -5.27 10.66 -10.34
N ILE A 164 -4.87 9.63 -9.59
CA ILE A 164 -4.38 9.80 -8.22
C ILE A 164 -3.06 10.59 -8.22
N ASN A 165 -2.14 10.25 -9.13
CA ASN A 165 -0.84 10.91 -9.23
C ASN A 165 -0.98 12.39 -9.65
N GLU A 166 -1.89 12.71 -10.57
CA GLU A 166 -2.23 14.09 -10.93
C GLU A 166 -2.74 14.87 -9.71
N LYS A 167 -3.68 14.31 -8.94
CA LYS A 167 -4.22 14.98 -7.74
C LYS A 167 -3.19 15.15 -6.63
N ILE A 168 -2.26 14.20 -6.48
CA ILE A 168 -1.12 14.35 -5.56
C ILE A 168 -0.23 15.49 -6.04
N ALA A 169 0.11 15.55 -7.33
CA ALA A 169 0.94 16.61 -7.90
C ALA A 169 0.31 17.99 -7.73
N ASP A 170 -0.98 18.14 -8.04
CA ASP A 170 -1.74 19.39 -7.85
C ASP A 170 -1.64 19.88 -6.41
N MET A 171 -1.87 18.98 -5.44
CA MET A 171 -1.80 19.28 -4.03
C MET A 171 -0.37 19.64 -3.60
N THR A 172 0.64 18.90 -4.04
CA THR A 172 2.05 19.17 -3.75
C THR A 172 2.47 20.55 -4.29
N THR A 173 2.10 20.89 -5.52
CA THR A 173 2.36 22.20 -6.12
C THR A 173 1.68 23.31 -5.33
N ALA A 174 0.42 23.13 -4.94
CA ALA A 174 -0.30 24.14 -4.19
C ALA A 174 0.27 24.36 -2.78
N LEU A 175 0.64 23.28 -2.08
CA LEU A 175 1.28 23.33 -0.76
C LEU A 175 2.69 23.94 -0.82
N SER A 176 3.40 23.78 -1.93
CA SER A 176 4.73 24.37 -2.13
C SER A 176 4.68 25.85 -2.55
N SER A 177 3.49 26.40 -2.75
CA SER A 177 3.32 27.78 -3.21
C SER A 177 3.74 28.81 -2.13
N PRO A 178 4.15 30.03 -2.53
CA PRO A 178 4.51 31.10 -1.59
C PRO A 178 3.41 31.45 -0.56
N ARG A 179 2.14 31.14 -0.89
CA ARG A 179 0.99 31.29 0.02
C ARG A 179 1.16 30.50 1.31
N PHE A 180 1.78 29.32 1.27
CA PHE A 180 2.04 28.51 2.46
C PHE A 180 3.38 28.83 3.13
N ALA A 181 4.37 29.32 2.38
CA ALA A 181 5.61 29.83 2.99
C ALA A 181 5.33 31.02 3.94
N ALA A 182 4.31 31.82 3.65
CA ALA A 182 3.84 32.93 4.49
C ALA A 182 3.11 32.49 5.78
N LEU A 183 2.85 31.18 5.95
CA LEU A 183 2.23 30.63 7.17
C LEU A 183 3.27 30.26 8.24
N ALA A 184 4.57 30.45 7.98
CA ALA A 184 5.60 30.24 8.98
C ALA A 184 5.37 31.15 10.20
N GLY A 185 5.25 30.56 11.40
CA GLY A 185 4.97 31.29 12.64
C GLY A 185 3.49 31.56 12.95
N LYS A 186 2.57 31.05 12.13
CA LYS A 186 1.12 31.10 12.38
C LYS A 186 0.65 30.04 13.37
N SER A 187 -0.55 30.21 13.95
CA SER A 187 -1.13 29.21 14.85
C SER A 187 -1.53 27.94 14.10
N THR A 188 -1.67 26.83 14.81
CA THR A 188 -2.13 25.56 14.25
C THR A 188 -3.48 25.72 13.55
N GLU A 189 -4.41 26.46 14.14
CA GLU A 189 -5.75 26.70 13.59
C GLU A 189 -5.70 27.49 12.28
N GLU A 190 -4.83 28.51 12.18
CA GLU A 190 -4.63 29.28 10.96
C GLU A 190 -4.05 28.40 9.83
N ILE A 191 -3.12 27.50 10.16
CA ILE A 191 -2.55 26.54 9.20
C ILE A 191 -3.61 25.55 8.73
N VAL A 192 -4.40 24.98 9.64
CA VAL A 192 -5.49 24.04 9.31
C VAL A 192 -6.52 24.71 8.40
N ALA A 193 -6.98 25.91 8.73
CA ALA A 193 -7.95 26.64 7.91
C ALA A 193 -7.43 26.93 6.49
N ALA A 194 -6.12 27.22 6.35
CA ALA A 194 -5.50 27.42 5.06
C ALA A 194 -5.44 26.14 4.21
N ILE A 195 -5.14 25.00 4.83
CA ILE A 195 -5.13 23.67 4.19
C ILE A 195 -6.56 23.28 3.76
N GLU A 196 -7.56 23.46 4.63
CA GLU A 196 -8.96 23.15 4.32
C GLU A 196 -9.48 23.98 3.14
N LYS A 197 -9.19 25.28 3.14
CA LYS A 197 -9.56 26.17 2.03
C LYS A 197 -8.89 25.73 0.72
N LEU A 198 -7.62 25.32 0.76
CA LEU A 198 -6.94 24.81 -0.41
C LEU A 198 -7.59 23.53 -0.93
N ALA A 199 -7.90 22.58 -0.04
CA ALA A 199 -8.53 21.33 -0.42
C ALA A 199 -9.89 21.56 -1.12
N GLN A 200 -10.66 22.54 -0.65
CA GLN A 200 -11.92 22.96 -1.29
C GLN A 200 -11.71 23.60 -2.67
N GLU A 201 -10.69 24.45 -2.82
CA GLU A 201 -10.34 25.08 -4.10
C GLU A 201 -9.98 24.01 -5.17
N LEU A 202 -9.21 22.98 -4.78
CA LEU A 202 -8.80 21.87 -5.66
C LEU A 202 -9.93 20.87 -5.98
N HIS A 203 -10.96 20.79 -5.13
CA HIS A 203 -12.13 19.92 -5.36
C HIS A 203 -13.17 20.53 -6.31
N ARG A 204 -13.06 21.83 -6.61
CA ARG A 204 -13.99 22.51 -7.51
C ARG A 204 -13.70 22.05 -8.95
N PRO A 205 -14.68 21.51 -9.70
CA PRO A 205 -14.49 21.28 -11.13
C PRO A 205 -14.14 22.61 -11.80
N PRO A 206 -13.30 22.61 -12.86
CA PRO A 206 -13.04 23.82 -13.61
C PRO A 206 -14.37 24.44 -13.99
N ALA A 207 -14.54 25.73 -13.70
CA ALA A 207 -15.75 26.45 -14.10
C ALA A 207 -15.92 26.25 -15.60
N ASP A 208 -17.08 25.76 -16.03
CA ASP A 208 -17.49 25.73 -17.42
C ASP A 208 -17.07 27.07 -18.04
N GLU A 209 -16.12 27.01 -18.98
CA GLU A 209 -15.85 28.14 -19.86
C GLU A 209 -17.15 28.34 -20.65
N ASN A 210 -18.01 29.24 -20.14
CA ASN A 210 -19.21 29.66 -20.83
C ASN A 210 -18.84 29.95 -22.29
N PRO A 211 -19.43 29.24 -23.28
CA PRO A 211 -19.20 29.60 -24.67
C PRO A 211 -19.69 31.05 -24.86
N PRO A 212 -18.95 31.89 -25.61
CA PRO A 212 -19.29 33.29 -25.75
C PRO A 212 -20.71 33.43 -26.29
N GLU A 213 -21.50 34.28 -25.63
CA GLU A 213 -22.83 34.68 -26.07
C GLU A 213 -22.79 35.07 -27.54
N ASN A 214 -23.52 34.31 -28.35
CA ASN A 214 -23.67 34.56 -29.77
C ASN A 214 -24.61 35.76 -29.96
N SER A 215 -24.06 36.95 -29.73
CA SER A 215 -24.67 38.22 -30.11
C SER A 215 -24.48 38.43 -31.62
N ASN A 216 -25.44 37.95 -32.41
CA ASN A 216 -25.97 38.58 -33.62
C ASN A 216 -26.61 37.55 -34.55
N ARG A 217 -27.92 37.71 -34.79
CA ARG A 217 -28.43 38.17 -36.10
C ARG A 217 -29.93 38.38 -36.02
N THR A 218 -30.30 39.63 -35.80
CA THR A 218 -31.49 40.23 -36.39
C THR A 218 -31.21 40.41 -37.88
N LEU A 219 -32.01 39.77 -38.73
CA LEU A 219 -32.61 40.27 -39.98
C LEU A 219 -33.24 39.09 -40.73
#